data_AF-A0A661JJ46-F1
#
_entry.id   AF-A0A661JJ46-F1
#
_cell.length_a   1.000
_cell.length_b   1.000
_cell.length_c   1.000
_cell.angle_alpha   90.00
_cell.angle_beta   90.00
_cell.angle_gamma   90.00
#
_symmetry.space_group_name_H-M   'P 1'
#
loop_
_entity.id
_entity.type
_entity.pdbx_description
1 polymer ?
#
loop_
_entity_poly.entity_id
_entity_poly.type
_entity_poly.pdbx_seq_one_letter_code
_entity_poly.pdbx_strand_id
1 'polypeptide(L)' 'RVAVVDASHIAREEIGLPITNTTMLGALVKAVEIVKPESLIEPLKNRFGRLADRNIKAFERAYKETRVY' A
#
# COMPACT_ATOMS: atom_id res chain seq x y z
N ARG A 1 -1.45 -19.84 1.46
CA ARG A 1 -0.95 -18.78 0.57
C ARG A 1 -0.06 -17.87 1.39
N VAL A 2 1.12 -17.54 0.88
CA VAL A 2 2.08 -16.65 1.54
C VAL A 2 2.31 -15.47 0.60
N ALA A 3 2.28 -14.25 1.11
CA ALA A 3 2.56 -13.04 0.34
C ALA A 3 3.68 -12.25 1.01
N VAL A 4 4.62 -11.73 0.22
CA VAL A 4 5.83 -11.06 0.72
C VAL A 4 6.09 -9.77 -0.06
N VAL A 5 6.45 -8.71 0.65
CA VAL A 5 6.87 -7.40 0.12
C VAL A 5 7.84 -6.74 1.11
N ASP A 6 8.80 -5.94 0.61
CA ASP A 6 9.63 -5.09 1.48
C ASP A 6 8.89 -3.80 1.83
N ALA A 7 7.97 -3.91 2.80
CA ALA A 7 7.12 -2.79 3.15
C ALA A 7 7.89 -1.62 3.80
N SER A 8 8.97 -1.92 4.53
CA SER A 8 9.77 -0.91 5.22
C SER A 8 10.53 -0.03 4.24
N HIS A 9 11.08 -0.63 3.18
CA HIS A 9 11.76 0.09 2.12
C HIS A 9 10.78 1.02 1.37
N ILE A 10 9.65 0.50 0.90
CA ILE A 10 8.64 1.30 0.18
C ILE A 10 8.13 2.46 1.04
N ALA A 11 7.83 2.22 2.33
CA ALA A 11 7.36 3.27 3.23
C ALA A 11 8.39 4.40 3.39
N ARG A 12 9.68 4.07 3.51
CA ARG A 12 10.75 5.06 3.59
C ARG A 12 10.84 5.90 2.32
N GLU A 13 10.74 5.29 1.14
CA GLU A 13 10.87 6.00 -0.13
C GLU A 13 9.66 6.88 -0.46
N GLU A 14 8.44 6.37 -0.27
CA GLU A 14 7.22 7.07 -0.69
C GLU A 14 6.68 8.02 0.40
N ILE A 15 6.68 7.57 1.66
CA ILE A 15 6.11 8.32 2.78
C ILE A 15 7.17 9.20 3.45
N GLY A 16 8.42 8.72 3.49
CA GLY A 16 9.54 9.35 4.21
C GLY A 16 9.73 8.83 5.63
N LEU A 17 8.87 7.90 6.08
CA LEU A 17 8.90 7.30 7.42
C LEU A 17 8.71 5.78 7.31
N PRO A 18 9.31 4.97 8.19
CA PRO A 18 9.17 3.51 8.17
C PRO A 18 7.82 3.05 8.75
N ILE A 19 6.70 3.64 8.28
CA ILE A 19 5.34 3.31 8.71
C ILE A 19 4.68 2.50 7.60
N THR A 20 4.52 1.21 7.82
CA THR A 20 4.24 0.23 6.76
C THR A 20 2.75 -0.07 6.55
N ASN A 21 1.85 0.52 7.33
CA ASN A 21 0.42 0.19 7.29
C ASN A 21 -0.21 0.30 5.90
N THR A 22 -0.01 1.41 5.20
CA THR A 22 -0.57 1.65 3.87
C THR A 22 0.06 0.73 2.81
N THR A 23 1.35 0.44 2.94
CA THR A 23 2.07 -0.53 2.12
C THR A 23 1.52 -1.95 2.33
N MET A 24 1.34 -2.36 3.59
CA MET A 24 0.75 -3.67 3.92
C MET A 24 -0.70 -3.80 3.45
N LEU A 25 -1.45 -2.70 3.36
CA LEU A 25 -2.79 -2.70 2.76
C LEU A 25 -2.73 -3.04 1.27
N GLY A 26 -1.77 -2.49 0.53
CA GLY A 26 -1.55 -2.85 -0.87
C GLY A 26 -1.21 -4.33 -1.06
N ALA A 27 -0.35 -4.85 -0.18
CA ALA A 27 0.00 -6.28 -0.18
C ALA A 27 -1.20 -7.18 0.11
N LEU A 28 -2.03 -6.82 1.10
CA LEU A 28 -3.23 -7.56 1.45
C LEU A 28 -4.22 -7.62 0.28
N VAL A 29 -4.49 -6.48 -0.36
CA VAL A 29 -5.40 -6.40 -1.51
C VAL A 29 -4.88 -7.27 -2.66
N LYS A 30 -3.57 -7.30 -2.91
CA LYS A 30 -2.96 -8.18 -3.92
C LYS A 30 -3.09 -9.66 -3.58
N ALA A 31 -2.96 -10.03 -2.31
CA ALA A 31 -2.95 -11.43 -1.87
C ALA A 31 -4.34 -12.06 -1.84
N VAL A 32 -5.38 -11.26 -1.53
CA VAL A 32 -6.75 -11.76 -1.26
C VAL A 32 -7.75 -11.33 -2.32
N GLU A 33 -7.49 -10.25 -3.08
CA GLU A 33 -8.38 -9.72 -4.13
C GLU A 33 -9.82 -9.43 -3.65
N ILE A 34 -9.99 -9.09 -2.36
CA ILE A 34 -11.30 -8.86 -1.73
C ILE A 34 -12.00 -7.58 -2.23
N VAL A 35 -11.22 -6.62 -2.73
CA VAL A 35 -11.68 -5.34 -3.30
C VAL A 35 -10.78 -4.93 -4.45
N LYS A 36 -11.31 -4.10 -5.35
CA LYS A 36 -10.48 -3.47 -6.40
C LYS A 36 -9.50 -2.47 -5.74
N PRO A 37 -8.22 -2.42 -6.14
CA PRO A 37 -7.25 -1.51 -5.55
C PRO A 37 -7.67 -0.03 -5.71
N GLU A 38 -8.34 0.32 -6.81
CA GLU A 38 -8.84 1.68 -7.06
C GLU A 38 -9.89 2.11 -6.03
N SER A 39 -10.61 1.16 -5.42
CA SER A 39 -11.61 1.45 -4.38
C SER A 39 -11.00 2.00 -3.09
N LEU A 40 -9.67 1.88 -2.90
CA LEU A 40 -9.00 2.42 -1.72
C LEU A 40 -8.41 3.82 -1.92
N ILE A 41 -8.41 4.35 -3.15
CA ILE A 41 -7.83 5.67 -3.43
C ILE A 41 -8.59 6.78 -2.70
N GLU A 42 -9.92 6.81 -2.82
CA GLU A 42 -10.74 7.83 -2.18
C GLU A 42 -10.74 7.75 -0.64
N PRO A 43 -10.86 6.56 0.00
CA PRO A 43 -10.62 6.41 1.43
C PRO A 43 -9.25 6.89 1.90
N LEU A 44 -8.18 6.61 1.14
CA LEU A 44 -6.83 7.08 1.47
C LEU A 44 -6.73 8.61 1.37
N LYS A 45 -7.37 9.23 0.37
CA LYS A 45 -7.47 10.71 0.28
C LYS A 45 -8.15 11.30 1.50
N ASN A 46 -9.32 10.78 1.85
CA ASN A 46 -10.10 11.27 2.99
C ASN A 46 -9.36 11.08 4.32
N ARG A 47 -8.63 9.96 4.48
CA ARG A 47 -7.89 9.66 5.71
C ARG A 47 -6.65 10.53 5.91
N PHE A 48 -5.89 10.76 4.83
CA PHE A 48 -4.54 11.35 4.94
C PHE A 48 -4.45 12.80 4.46
N GLY A 49 -5.48 13.34 3.80
CA GLY A 49 -5.53 14.72 3.33
C GLY A 49 -4.28 15.09 2.52
N ARG A 50 -3.50 16.05 3.01
CA ARG A 50 -2.25 16.50 2.35
C ARG A 50 -1.18 15.40 2.18
N LEU A 51 -1.25 14.33 2.98
CA LEU A 51 -0.32 13.20 2.91
C LEU A 51 -0.84 12.06 2.03
N ALA A 52 -2.01 12.22 1.41
CA ALA A 52 -2.67 11.17 0.64
C ALA A 52 -1.82 10.68 -0.53
N ASP A 53 -1.24 11.56 -1.34
CA ASP A 53 -0.51 11.17 -2.54
C ASP A 53 0.66 10.23 -2.23
N ARG A 54 1.40 10.51 -1.15
CA ARG A 54 2.51 9.66 -0.69
C ARG A 54 2.01 8.28 -0.22
N ASN A 55 0.90 8.27 0.51
CA ASN A 55 0.28 7.03 0.99
C ASN A 55 -0.29 6.21 -0.18
N ILE A 56 -0.92 6.84 -1.16
CA ILE A 56 -1.44 6.20 -2.37
C ILE A 56 -0.30 5.56 -3.16
N LYS A 57 0.81 6.27 -3.38
CA LYS A 57 1.99 5.70 -4.05
C LYS A 57 2.56 4.50 -3.29
N ALA A 58 2.66 4.59 -1.96
CA ALA A 58 3.11 3.48 -1.14
C ALA A 58 2.19 2.25 -1.25
N PHE A 59 0.86 2.47 -1.25
CA PHE A 59 -0.14 1.43 -1.47
C PHE A 59 0.00 0.78 -2.85
N GLU A 60 0.06 1.59 -3.91
CA GLU A 60 0.15 1.11 -5.29
C GLU A 60 1.45 0.35 -5.56
N ARG A 61 2.59 0.85 -5.05
CA ARG A 61 3.88 0.16 -5.13
C ARG A 61 3.82 -1.18 -4.43
N ALA A 62 3.29 -1.23 -3.21
CA ALA A 62 3.16 -2.50 -2.50
C ALA A 62 2.26 -3.49 -3.25
N TYR A 63 1.14 -3.04 -3.78
CA TYR A 63 0.25 -3.88 -4.57
C TYR A 63 0.95 -4.48 -5.80
N LYS A 64 1.80 -3.71 -6.48
CA LYS A 64 2.58 -4.14 -7.64
C LYS A 64 3.76 -5.06 -7.27
N GLU A 65 4.48 -4.73 -6.19
CA GLU A 65 5.71 -5.39 -5.79
C GLU A 65 5.48 -6.66 -4.94
N THR A 66 4.27 -6.84 -4.39
CA THR A 66 3.93 -8.02 -3.58
C THR A 66 3.95 -9.29 -4.42
N ARG A 67 4.76 -10.26 -3.97
CA ARG A 67 4.84 -11.60 -4.56
C ARG A 67 3.97 -12.56 -3.76
N VAL A 68 3.10 -13.30 -4.44
CA VAL A 68 2.18 -14.26 -3.84
C VAL A 68 2.59 -15.68 -4.23
N TYR A 69 2.64 -16.56 -3.23
CA TYR A 69 3.03 -17.97 -3.30
C TYR A 69 1.89 -18.88 -2.82
#